data_AF-A0A1U9W5K4-F1
#
_entry.id   AF-A0A1U9W5K4-F1
#
_cell.length_a   1.000
_cell.length_b   1.000
_cell.length_c   1.000
_cell.angle_alpha   90.00
_cell.angle_beta   90.00
_cell.angle_gamma   90.00
#
_symmetry.space_group_name_H-M   'P 1'
#
loop_
_entity.id
_entity.type
_entity.pdbx_description
1 polymer ?
#
loop_
_entity_poly.entity_id
_entity_poly.type
_entity_poly.pdbx_seq_one_letter_code
_entity_poly.pdbx_strand_id
1 'polypeptide(L)'
;SDTPSKAAALKTISPTPPVVLNWEIDDEISVAIQEATKKMNKLCKDLDLFVHRFTKYGKEFIKSYKISPDAFIQVSLQLTYYKVHRKLVSTYESASLRRFRNGRVDNIRASTAEALAWVKAMCDEQQVSEETKVQLFQACIKKHTEIMKYTVNGEGPDNHLLALKEIAKSKGFPEHQLFRDKSYGEYLNFRLSTSQLPTTYGVLVGYGPVVPDGYGCSYNPCADHIDFCVSSFFSSEETSSDFFAHSLEGSLLHMGEI
;
A
#
# COMPACT_ATOMS: atom_id res chain seq x y z
N SER A 1 -36.14 -65.91 4.37
CA SER A 1 -35.99 -64.64 3.64
C SER A 1 -34.90 -63.85 4.34
N ASP A 2 -33.64 -64.20 4.06
CA ASP A 2 -32.47 -63.62 4.72
C ASP A 2 -31.76 -62.67 3.76
N THR A 3 -31.80 -61.38 4.08
CA THR A 3 -31.00 -60.36 3.41
C THR A 3 -29.79 -60.08 4.30
N PRO A 4 -28.53 -60.36 3.88
CA PRO A 4 -27.38 -59.95 4.65
C PRO A 4 -27.07 -58.48 4.35
N SER A 5 -27.24 -57.64 5.38
CA SER A 5 -26.65 -56.31 5.45
C SER A 5 -25.13 -56.40 5.32
N LYS A 6 -24.59 -55.97 4.18
CA LYS A 6 -23.16 -55.64 4.04
C LYS A 6 -22.99 -54.14 4.13
N ALA A 7 -22.91 -53.63 5.36
CA ALA A 7 -22.25 -52.36 5.59
C ALA A 7 -20.78 -52.53 5.17
N ALA A 8 -20.42 -51.98 4.01
CA ALA A 8 -19.04 -51.94 3.58
C ALA A 8 -18.26 -51.07 4.57
N ALA A 9 -17.39 -51.68 5.36
CA ALA A 9 -16.46 -50.98 6.22
C ALA A 9 -15.63 -50.01 5.35
N LEU A 10 -15.78 -48.71 5.59
CA LEU A 10 -14.90 -47.68 5.05
C LEU A 10 -13.47 -48.08 5.43
N LYS A 11 -12.66 -48.48 4.44
CA LYS A 11 -11.23 -48.68 4.63
C LYS A 11 -10.65 -47.35 5.09
N THR A 12 -10.28 -47.26 6.35
CA THR A 12 -9.44 -46.19 6.87
C THR A 12 -8.10 -46.29 6.15
N ILE A 13 -7.91 -45.45 5.14
CA ILE A 13 -6.60 -45.26 4.51
C ILE A 13 -5.75 -44.52 5.53
N SER A 14 -4.88 -45.25 6.22
CA SER A 14 -3.86 -44.61 7.07
C SER A 14 -3.01 -43.69 6.18
N PRO A 15 -2.86 -42.41 6.53
CA PRO A 15 -2.08 -41.49 5.72
C PRO A 15 -0.63 -41.98 5.62
N THR A 16 -0.05 -41.90 4.42
CA THR A 16 1.37 -42.20 4.22
C THR A 16 2.21 -41.23 5.07
N PRO A 17 3.24 -41.71 5.79
CA PRO A 17 4.11 -40.82 6.53
C PRO A 17 4.76 -39.75 5.62
N PRO A 18 4.95 -38.52 6.10
CA PRO A 18 5.72 -37.51 5.37
C PRO A 18 7.13 -38.02 5.03
N VAL A 19 7.61 -37.70 3.83
CA VAL A 19 8.95 -38.08 3.35
C VAL A 19 9.87 -36.87 3.44
N VAL A 20 11.05 -37.06 4.05
CA VAL A 20 12.07 -36.01 4.16
C VAL A 20 12.70 -35.76 2.79
N LEU A 21 12.80 -34.49 2.39
CA LEU A 21 13.57 -34.06 1.22
C LEU A 21 15.03 -33.83 1.65
N ASN A 22 15.93 -34.70 1.19
CA ASN A 22 17.37 -34.58 1.44
C ASN A 22 18.05 -33.78 0.33
N TRP A 23 19.05 -32.99 0.70
CA TRP A 23 19.86 -32.18 -0.22
C TRP A 23 21.34 -32.49 0.02
N GLU A 24 22.11 -32.68 -1.03
CA GLU A 24 23.58 -32.76 -0.96
C GLU A 24 24.13 -31.33 -0.96
N ILE A 25 24.94 -30.99 0.05
CA ILE A 25 25.50 -29.66 0.23
C ILE A 25 27.01 -29.75 -0.03
N ASP A 26 27.43 -29.22 -1.17
CA ASP A 26 28.85 -29.05 -1.50
C ASP A 26 29.40 -27.70 -0.99
N ASP A 27 30.67 -27.44 -1.27
CA ASP A 27 31.35 -26.21 -0.86
C ASP A 27 30.73 -24.96 -1.50
N GLU A 28 30.26 -25.04 -2.75
CA GLU A 28 29.63 -23.90 -3.45
C GLU A 28 28.29 -23.55 -2.81
N ILE A 29 27.43 -24.54 -2.57
CA ILE A 29 26.14 -24.37 -1.89
C ILE A 29 26.35 -23.87 -0.46
N SER A 30 27.36 -24.38 0.26
CA SER A 30 27.71 -23.94 1.61
C SER A 30 28.06 -22.44 1.64
N VAL A 31 28.87 -21.96 0.69
CA VAL A 31 29.19 -20.53 0.54
C VAL A 31 27.92 -19.72 0.22
N ALA A 32 27.09 -20.19 -0.73
CA ALA A 32 25.85 -19.52 -1.09
C ALA A 32 24.88 -19.38 0.10
N ILE A 33 24.76 -20.42 0.95
CA ILE A 33 23.97 -20.37 2.19
C ILE A 33 24.48 -19.30 3.15
N GLN A 34 25.81 -19.22 3.33
CA GLN A 34 26.42 -18.22 4.21
C GLN A 34 26.19 -16.79 3.70
N GLU A 35 26.33 -16.56 2.40
CA GLU A 35 26.04 -15.27 1.79
C GLU A 35 24.57 -14.89 1.89
N ALA A 36 23.66 -15.84 1.61
CA ALA A 36 22.23 -15.63 1.74
C ALA A 36 21.84 -15.29 3.18
N THR A 37 22.47 -15.95 4.16
CA THR A 37 22.27 -15.67 5.58
C THR A 37 22.75 -14.27 5.95
N LYS A 38 23.93 -13.85 5.49
CA LYS A 38 24.42 -12.47 5.69
C LYS A 38 23.48 -11.44 5.07
N LYS A 39 23.00 -11.68 3.84
CA LYS A 39 22.05 -10.80 3.13
C LYS A 39 20.72 -10.71 3.88
N MET A 40 20.15 -11.84 4.29
CA MET A 40 18.89 -11.89 5.03
C MET A 40 19.01 -11.17 6.38
N ASN A 41 20.07 -11.45 7.14
CA ASN A 41 20.31 -10.78 8.42
C ASN A 41 20.44 -9.26 8.27
N LYS A 42 21.03 -8.77 7.17
CA LYS A 42 21.08 -7.34 6.87
C LYS A 42 19.68 -6.79 6.62
N LEU A 43 18.88 -7.45 5.77
CA LEU A 43 17.50 -7.03 5.47
C LEU A 43 16.62 -7.01 6.72
N CYS A 44 16.67 -8.05 7.55
CA CYS A 44 15.89 -8.12 8.78
C CYS A 44 16.27 -7.04 9.81
N LYS A 45 17.56 -6.67 9.88
CA LYS A 45 18.04 -5.61 10.77
C LYS A 45 17.70 -4.21 10.28
N ASP A 46 17.51 -4.06 8.98
CA ASP A 46 17.26 -2.75 8.35
C ASP A 46 15.77 -2.43 8.21
N LEU A 47 14.88 -3.43 8.21
CA LEU A 47 13.44 -3.20 8.18
C LEU A 47 12.95 -2.60 9.51
N ASP A 48 12.38 -1.41 9.44
CA ASP A 48 11.57 -0.81 10.50
C ASP A 48 10.09 -1.08 10.20
N LEU A 49 9.34 -1.55 11.21
CA LEU A 49 7.95 -1.98 11.05
C LEU A 49 7.14 -1.63 12.29
N PHE A 50 6.05 -0.91 12.09
CA PHE A 50 5.11 -0.54 13.15
C PHE A 50 3.68 -0.91 12.78
N VAL A 51 3.03 -1.69 13.64
CA VAL A 51 1.61 -2.04 13.50
C VAL A 51 0.80 -1.14 14.42
N HIS A 52 -0.10 -0.37 13.85
CA HIS A 52 -0.94 0.58 14.57
C HIS A 52 -2.41 0.26 14.39
N ARG A 53 -3.15 0.18 15.50
CA ARG A 53 -4.60 0.05 15.49
C ARG A 53 -5.22 1.36 15.96
N PHE A 54 -5.83 2.08 15.03
CA PHE A 54 -6.59 3.29 15.31
C PHE A 54 -7.99 2.93 15.79
N THR A 55 -8.31 3.18 17.06
CA THR A 55 -9.56 2.70 17.72
C THR A 55 -10.61 3.78 17.94
N LYS A 56 -10.39 5.01 17.46
CA LYS A 56 -11.31 6.13 17.75
C LYS A 56 -12.54 6.09 16.87
N TYR A 57 -12.39 5.60 15.64
CA TYR A 57 -13.48 5.31 14.72
C TYR A 57 -12.99 4.36 13.62
N GLY A 58 -13.93 3.83 12.85
CA GLY A 58 -13.66 3.01 11.67
C GLY A 58 -14.47 3.46 10.46
N LYS A 59 -14.67 2.55 9.52
CA LYS A 59 -15.34 2.83 8.25
C LYS A 59 -16.79 3.25 8.42
N GLU A 60 -17.48 2.85 9.50
CA GLU A 60 -18.90 3.21 9.69
C GLU A 60 -19.06 4.68 10.06
N PHE A 61 -18.14 5.26 10.84
CA PHE A 61 -18.08 6.70 11.07
C PHE A 61 -17.88 7.45 9.75
N ILE A 62 -16.87 7.07 8.97
CA ILE A 62 -16.53 7.75 7.70
C ILE A 62 -17.70 7.71 6.71
N LYS A 63 -18.36 6.54 6.60
CA LYS A 63 -19.54 6.37 5.74
C LYS A 63 -20.75 7.19 6.19
N SER A 64 -20.90 7.49 7.48
CA SER A 64 -22.01 8.31 7.98
C SER A 64 -21.99 9.73 7.38
N TYR A 65 -20.81 10.22 6.99
CA TYR A 65 -20.60 11.47 6.26
C TYR A 65 -20.64 11.31 4.74
N LYS A 66 -21.03 10.14 4.23
CA LYS A 66 -21.09 9.80 2.79
C LYS A 66 -19.73 9.90 2.09
N ILE A 67 -18.65 9.64 2.81
CA ILE A 67 -17.28 9.63 2.29
C ILE A 67 -16.81 8.18 2.10
N SER A 68 -16.03 7.92 1.05
CA SER A 68 -15.35 6.62 0.90
C SER A 68 -14.30 6.45 1.99
N PRO A 69 -14.33 5.37 2.80
CA PRO A 69 -13.31 5.11 3.80
C PRO A 69 -11.89 5.06 3.22
N ASP A 70 -11.75 4.54 2.02
CA ASP A 70 -10.48 4.43 1.32
C ASP A 70 -9.92 5.81 0.93
N ALA A 71 -10.74 6.65 0.28
CA ALA A 71 -10.35 8.02 -0.06
C ALA A 71 -10.02 8.86 1.17
N PHE A 72 -10.77 8.68 2.27
CA PHE A 72 -10.50 9.36 3.54
C PHE A 72 -9.11 9.00 4.09
N ILE A 73 -8.77 7.70 4.10
CA ILE A 73 -7.47 7.21 4.59
C ILE A 73 -6.34 7.66 3.65
N GLN A 74 -6.53 7.61 2.34
CA GLN A 74 -5.53 8.08 1.39
C GLN A 74 -5.21 9.56 1.58
N VAL A 75 -6.24 10.38 1.77
CA VAL A 75 -6.08 11.81 2.06
C VAL A 75 -5.42 12.03 3.44
N SER A 76 -5.72 11.20 4.45
CA SER A 76 -5.05 11.28 5.75
C SER A 76 -3.57 10.92 5.68
N LEU A 77 -3.19 9.97 4.82
CA LEU A 77 -1.79 9.63 4.54
C LEU A 77 -1.05 10.78 3.86
N GLN A 78 -1.70 11.53 2.96
CA GLN A 78 -1.10 12.74 2.37
C GLN A 78 -0.88 13.83 3.43
N LEU A 79 -1.85 14.07 4.32
CA LEU A 79 -1.72 15.00 5.44
C LEU A 79 -0.59 14.59 6.37
N THR A 80 -0.51 13.30 6.70
CA THR A 80 0.52 12.74 7.56
C THR A 80 1.90 12.95 6.96
N TYR A 81 2.09 12.57 5.69
CA TYR A 81 3.37 12.74 5.02
C TYR A 81 3.77 14.22 4.97
N TYR A 82 2.83 15.12 4.70
CA TYR A 82 3.10 16.57 4.69
C TYR A 82 3.46 17.12 6.08
N LYS A 83 2.82 16.65 7.16
CA LYS A 83 3.18 17.06 8.53
C LYS A 83 4.59 16.63 8.89
N VAL A 84 4.99 15.41 8.53
CA VAL A 84 6.31 14.85 8.83
C VAL A 84 7.40 15.50 7.97
N HIS A 85 7.16 15.63 6.66
CA HIS A 85 8.21 15.94 5.67
C HIS A 85 8.08 17.31 5.01
N ARG A 86 6.99 18.04 5.26
CA ARG A 86 6.69 19.37 4.68
C ARG A 86 6.68 19.41 3.15
N LYS A 87 6.42 18.25 2.52
CA LYS A 87 6.26 18.06 1.07
C LYS A 87 5.31 16.91 0.80
N LEU A 88 4.74 16.86 -0.40
CA LEU A 88 4.13 15.64 -0.94
C LEU A 88 5.14 14.92 -1.84
N VAL A 89 4.90 13.64 -2.08
CA VAL A 89 5.78 12.76 -2.87
C VAL A 89 4.95 11.88 -3.79
N SER A 90 5.61 11.30 -4.80
CA SER A 90 4.98 10.28 -5.64
C SER A 90 4.43 9.17 -4.75
N THR A 91 3.10 9.04 -4.75
CA THR A 91 2.37 8.08 -3.93
C THR A 91 1.81 7.00 -4.84
N TYR A 92 2.02 5.75 -4.47
CA TYR A 92 1.41 4.59 -5.10
C TYR A 92 0.25 4.08 -4.25
N GLU A 93 -0.86 3.79 -4.90
CA GLU A 93 -1.96 3.01 -4.34
C GLU A 93 -2.43 1.97 -5.34
N SER A 94 -2.53 0.72 -4.91
CA SER A 94 -2.96 -0.38 -5.78
C SER A 94 -4.44 -0.30 -6.15
N ALA A 95 -4.76 -0.10 -7.43
CA ALA A 95 -6.10 -0.26 -7.98
C ALA A 95 -6.26 -1.61 -8.67
N SER A 96 -7.27 -2.40 -8.27
CA SER A 96 -7.57 -3.67 -8.93
C SER A 96 -8.10 -3.48 -10.35
N LEU A 97 -7.46 -4.15 -11.32
CA LEU A 97 -7.91 -4.24 -12.71
C LEU A 97 -8.68 -5.55 -12.99
N ARG A 98 -9.14 -6.28 -11.96
CA ARG A 98 -9.78 -7.60 -12.10
C ARG A 98 -11.08 -7.64 -12.93
N ARG A 99 -11.58 -6.47 -13.37
CA ARG A 99 -12.66 -6.36 -14.36
C ARG A 99 -12.22 -6.79 -15.76
N PHE A 100 -10.92 -6.76 -16.03
CA PHE A 100 -10.32 -7.12 -17.31
C PHE A 100 -9.72 -8.53 -17.25
N ARG A 101 -9.66 -9.20 -18.42
CA ARG A 101 -8.99 -10.50 -18.55
C ARG A 101 -7.52 -10.35 -18.17
N ASN A 102 -7.03 -11.24 -17.30
CA ASN A 102 -5.68 -11.20 -16.73
C ASN A 102 -5.37 -9.91 -15.94
N GLY A 103 -6.40 -9.15 -15.57
CA GLY A 103 -6.26 -7.91 -14.82
C GLY A 103 -5.58 -8.13 -13.47
N ARG A 104 -4.51 -7.38 -13.24
CA ARG A 104 -3.79 -7.32 -11.97
C ARG A 104 -4.11 -6.00 -11.27
N VAL A 105 -3.20 -5.05 -11.34
CA VAL A 105 -3.33 -3.74 -10.72
C VAL A 105 -2.86 -2.63 -11.63
N ASP A 106 -3.35 -1.43 -11.40
CA ASP A 106 -2.81 -0.15 -11.86
C ASP A 106 -2.62 0.77 -10.65
N ASN A 107 -2.17 2.01 -10.87
CA ASN A 107 -1.84 2.95 -9.80
C ASN A 107 -2.89 4.07 -9.63
N ILE A 108 -3.38 4.26 -8.41
CA ILE A 108 -4.10 5.47 -7.99
C ILE A 108 -3.08 6.44 -7.41
N ARG A 109 -2.97 7.63 -8.00
CA ARG A 109 -2.02 8.65 -7.56
C ARG A 109 -2.69 9.62 -6.59
N ALA A 110 -2.55 9.35 -5.29
CA ALA A 110 -3.18 10.16 -4.23
C ALA A 110 -2.55 11.56 -4.06
N SER A 111 -1.26 11.73 -4.40
CA SER A 111 -0.57 13.03 -4.38
C SER A 111 -1.03 13.93 -5.53
N THR A 112 -2.12 14.65 -5.30
CA THR A 112 -2.77 15.57 -6.26
C THR A 112 -2.55 17.03 -5.90
N ALA A 113 -2.87 17.94 -6.82
CA ALA A 113 -2.83 19.38 -6.53
C ALA A 113 -3.86 19.77 -5.47
N GLU A 114 -5.02 19.12 -5.48
CA GLU A 114 -6.08 19.27 -4.47
C GLU A 114 -5.59 18.82 -3.10
N ALA A 115 -4.94 17.65 -3.02
CA ALA A 115 -4.30 17.17 -1.79
C ALA A 115 -3.26 18.18 -1.29
N LEU A 116 -2.39 18.69 -2.16
CA LEU A 116 -1.38 19.69 -1.80
C LEU A 116 -1.99 20.98 -1.23
N ALA A 117 -3.05 21.49 -1.86
CA ALA A 117 -3.74 22.68 -1.40
C ALA A 117 -4.35 22.48 -0.01
N TRP A 118 -5.00 21.33 0.21
CA TRP A 118 -5.62 21.02 1.50
C TRP A 118 -4.60 20.79 2.61
N VAL A 119 -3.54 20.01 2.38
CA VAL A 119 -2.53 19.77 3.44
C VAL A 119 -1.79 21.05 3.83
N LYS A 120 -1.60 21.99 2.90
CA LYS A 120 -1.06 23.33 3.20
C LYS A 120 -2.00 24.14 4.08
N ALA A 121 -3.29 24.19 3.73
CA ALA A 121 -4.31 24.85 4.54
C ALA A 121 -4.43 24.25 5.95
N MET A 122 -4.14 22.95 6.10
CA MET A 122 -4.15 22.25 7.38
C MET A 122 -2.89 22.50 8.24
N CYS A 123 -1.75 22.87 7.65
CA CYS A 123 -0.45 22.84 8.33
C CYS A 123 0.31 24.18 8.37
N ASP A 124 0.15 25.04 7.36
CA ASP A 124 1.07 26.17 7.13
C ASP A 124 0.39 27.54 7.30
N GLU A 125 -0.88 27.63 6.95
CA GLU A 125 -1.58 28.90 6.85
C GLU A 125 -2.25 29.26 8.18
N GLN A 126 -1.73 30.29 8.87
CA GLN A 126 -2.17 30.65 10.22
C GLN A 126 -3.62 31.14 10.33
N GLN A 127 -4.39 31.27 9.24
CA GLN A 127 -5.77 31.78 9.26
C GLN A 127 -6.68 31.23 8.16
N VAL A 128 -6.64 29.93 7.88
CA VAL A 128 -7.67 29.30 7.02
C VAL A 128 -8.88 28.95 7.86
N SER A 129 -10.07 29.40 7.46
CA SER A 129 -11.31 29.05 8.14
C SER A 129 -11.61 27.56 8.04
N GLU A 130 -12.29 27.00 9.04
CA GLU A 130 -12.73 25.61 9.02
C GLU A 130 -13.59 25.30 7.78
N GLU A 131 -14.44 26.26 7.37
CA GLU A 131 -15.23 26.12 6.14
C GLU A 131 -14.35 25.93 4.90
N THR A 132 -13.28 26.70 4.75
CA THR A 132 -12.35 26.54 3.62
C THR A 132 -11.58 25.22 3.70
N LYS A 133 -11.18 24.77 4.90
CA LYS A 133 -10.56 23.44 5.08
C LYS A 133 -11.50 22.32 4.66
N VAL A 134 -12.78 22.39 5.02
CA VAL A 134 -13.81 21.43 4.60
C VAL A 134 -14.02 21.45 3.09
N GLN A 135 -14.09 22.63 2.47
CA GLN A 135 -14.23 22.74 1.02
C GLN A 135 -13.04 22.12 0.27
N LEU A 136 -11.82 22.41 0.71
CA LEU A 136 -10.60 21.84 0.16
C LEU A 136 -10.53 20.31 0.39
N PHE A 137 -10.97 19.83 1.55
CA PHE A 137 -11.08 18.41 1.84
C PHE A 137 -12.06 17.70 0.88
N GLN A 138 -13.24 18.28 0.66
CA GLN A 138 -14.22 17.77 -0.30
C GLN A 138 -13.65 17.71 -1.72
N ALA A 139 -12.85 18.71 -2.12
CA ALA A 139 -12.14 18.69 -3.39
C ALA A 139 -11.13 17.52 -3.48
N CYS A 140 -10.38 17.25 -2.39
CA CYS A 140 -9.48 16.09 -2.31
C CYS A 140 -10.22 14.76 -2.49
N ILE A 141 -11.31 14.57 -1.73
CA ILE A 141 -12.12 13.34 -1.79
C ILE A 141 -12.71 13.16 -3.19
N LYS A 142 -13.23 14.24 -3.80
CA LYS A 142 -13.76 14.21 -5.16
C LYS A 142 -12.68 13.83 -6.16
N LYS A 143 -11.49 14.45 -6.09
CA LYS A 143 -10.40 14.18 -7.04
C LYS A 143 -9.88 12.76 -6.89
N HIS A 144 -9.66 12.31 -5.66
CA HIS A 144 -9.24 10.94 -5.40
C HIS A 144 -10.26 9.93 -5.95
N THR A 145 -11.55 10.18 -5.74
CA THR A 145 -12.63 9.33 -6.28
C THR A 145 -12.67 9.32 -7.81
N GLU A 146 -12.41 10.46 -8.46
CA GLU A 146 -12.28 10.55 -9.92
C GLU A 146 -11.12 9.69 -10.43
N ILE A 147 -9.95 9.78 -9.78
CA ILE A 147 -8.76 8.99 -10.11
C ILE A 147 -9.03 7.50 -9.95
N MET A 148 -9.54 7.10 -8.79
CA MET A 148 -9.94 5.71 -8.53
C MET A 148 -10.87 5.20 -9.63
N LYS A 149 -11.89 5.96 -10.03
CA LYS A 149 -12.87 5.55 -11.05
C LYS A 149 -12.24 5.28 -12.41
N TYR A 150 -11.43 6.20 -12.93
CA TYR A 150 -10.81 5.98 -14.24
C TYR A 150 -9.74 4.86 -14.16
N THR A 151 -8.98 4.77 -13.06
CA THR A 151 -7.94 3.77 -12.90
C THR A 151 -8.52 2.35 -12.86
N VAL A 152 -9.59 2.09 -12.08
CA VAL A 152 -10.22 0.75 -12.05
C VAL A 152 -10.95 0.39 -13.36
N ASN A 153 -11.18 1.38 -14.23
CA ASN A 153 -11.68 1.20 -15.59
C ASN A 153 -10.56 1.07 -16.63
N GLY A 154 -9.30 0.95 -16.21
CA GLY A 154 -8.16 0.76 -17.12
C GLY A 154 -7.75 2.01 -17.89
N GLU A 155 -8.16 3.18 -17.43
CA GLU A 155 -7.86 4.49 -18.03
C GLU A 155 -6.68 5.19 -17.32
N GLY A 156 -5.98 4.46 -16.44
CA GLY A 156 -4.82 4.94 -15.69
C GLY A 156 -3.56 5.11 -16.55
N PRO A 157 -2.67 6.06 -16.23
CA PRO A 157 -1.49 6.34 -17.04
C PRO A 157 -0.33 5.37 -16.80
N ASP A 158 -0.18 4.78 -15.61
CA ASP A 158 1.06 4.08 -15.21
C ASP A 158 1.33 2.83 -16.06
N ASN A 159 0.36 1.91 -16.16
CA ASN A 159 0.51 0.73 -17.00
C ASN A 159 0.61 1.09 -18.49
N HIS A 160 -0.09 2.15 -18.94
CA HIS A 160 -0.03 2.61 -20.32
C HIS A 160 1.36 3.15 -20.67
N LEU A 161 1.95 3.98 -19.80
CA LEU A 161 3.31 4.50 -19.97
C LEU A 161 4.35 3.36 -19.97
N LEU A 162 4.20 2.37 -19.08
CA LEU A 162 5.04 1.17 -19.08
C LEU A 162 4.92 0.40 -20.40
N ALA A 163 3.71 0.19 -20.90
CA ALA A 163 3.49 -0.51 -22.16
C ALA A 163 4.13 0.23 -23.34
N LEU A 164 3.98 1.56 -23.43
CA LEU A 164 4.63 2.36 -24.46
C LEU A 164 6.16 2.23 -24.42
N LYS A 165 6.75 2.26 -23.21
CA LYS A 165 8.19 2.09 -23.01
C LYS A 165 8.68 0.72 -23.47
N GLU A 166 8.03 -0.36 -23.02
CA GLU A 166 8.46 -1.73 -23.34
C GLU A 166 8.17 -2.11 -24.80
N ILE A 167 7.08 -1.62 -25.40
CA ILE A 167 6.81 -1.81 -26.83
C ILE A 167 7.90 -1.12 -27.66
N ALA A 168 8.26 0.12 -27.34
CA ALA A 168 9.32 0.84 -28.06
C ALA A 168 10.66 0.09 -27.98
N LYS A 169 11.02 -0.39 -26.80
CA LYS A 169 12.22 -1.21 -26.56
C LYS A 169 12.19 -2.51 -27.36
N SER A 170 11.07 -3.24 -27.34
CA SER A 170 10.94 -4.51 -28.08
C SER A 170 11.06 -4.35 -29.60
N LYS A 171 10.71 -3.17 -30.13
CA LYS A 171 10.85 -2.82 -31.55
C LYS A 171 12.22 -2.25 -31.90
N GLY A 172 13.14 -2.12 -30.95
CA GLY A 172 14.46 -1.54 -31.17
C GLY A 172 14.44 -0.02 -31.39
N PHE A 173 13.36 0.68 -31.02
CA PHE A 173 13.34 2.13 -31.07
C PHE A 173 14.22 2.72 -29.97
N PRO A 174 14.87 3.88 -30.23
CA PRO A 174 15.54 4.61 -29.17
C PRO A 174 14.53 5.00 -28.09
N GLU A 175 14.96 4.93 -26.83
CA GLU A 175 14.11 5.33 -25.72
C GLU A 175 13.72 6.82 -25.84
N HIS A 176 12.41 7.08 -25.75
CA HIS A 176 11.84 8.42 -25.87
C HIS A 176 12.33 9.33 -24.73
N GLN A 177 12.55 10.61 -25.03
CA GLN A 177 13.09 11.60 -24.07
C GLN A 177 12.31 11.67 -22.76
N LEU A 178 10.98 11.48 -22.81
CA LEU A 178 10.10 11.40 -21.64
C LEU A 178 10.62 10.40 -20.60
N PHE A 179 11.04 9.20 -21.02
CA PHE A 179 11.44 8.12 -20.11
C PHE A 179 12.84 8.31 -19.53
N ARG A 180 13.61 9.26 -20.06
CA ARG A 180 14.92 9.68 -19.55
C ARG A 180 14.85 10.94 -18.69
N ASP A 181 13.70 11.60 -18.69
CA ASP A 181 13.51 12.83 -17.95
C ASP A 181 13.53 12.58 -16.44
N LYS A 182 14.13 13.50 -15.68
CA LYS A 182 14.20 13.39 -14.22
C LYS A 182 12.81 13.34 -13.57
N SER A 183 11.83 14.03 -14.15
CA SER A 183 10.44 14.00 -13.69
C SER A 183 9.80 12.63 -13.87
N TYR A 184 10.17 11.85 -14.90
CA TYR A 184 9.70 10.46 -15.02
C TYR A 184 10.37 9.54 -13.99
N GLY A 185 11.66 9.79 -13.68
CA GLY A 185 12.34 9.14 -12.57
C GLY A 185 11.63 9.38 -11.24
N GLU A 186 11.32 10.64 -10.93
CA GLU A 186 10.58 11.00 -9.70
C GLU A 186 9.12 10.51 -9.73
N TYR A 187 8.47 10.47 -10.89
CA TYR A 187 7.13 9.91 -11.07
C TYR A 187 7.03 8.44 -10.64
N LEU A 188 8.10 7.65 -10.84
CA LEU A 188 8.20 6.25 -10.43
C LEU A 188 8.83 6.06 -9.04
N ASN A 189 9.26 7.15 -8.40
CA ASN A 189 9.94 7.11 -7.11
C ASN A 189 8.93 7.13 -5.95
N PHE A 190 8.26 5.99 -5.73
CA PHE A 190 7.15 5.87 -4.79
C PHE A 190 7.59 5.86 -3.33
N ARG A 191 7.91 7.04 -2.79
CA ARG A 191 8.27 7.24 -1.38
C ARG A 191 7.12 6.97 -0.40
N LEU A 192 5.90 6.88 -0.89
CA LEU A 192 4.76 6.37 -0.12
C LEU A 192 4.04 5.33 -0.97
N SER A 193 4.21 4.05 -0.63
CA SER A 193 3.57 2.94 -1.32
C SER A 193 2.49 2.33 -0.44
N THR A 194 1.26 2.29 -0.93
CA THR A 194 0.09 2.01 -0.10
C THR A 194 -0.87 0.99 -0.73
N SER A 195 -1.68 0.35 0.11
CA SER A 195 -2.73 -0.55 -0.35
C SER A 195 -3.78 -0.80 0.73
N GLN A 196 -5.04 -0.70 0.35
CA GLN A 196 -6.13 -1.25 1.14
C GLN A 196 -6.15 -2.79 1.02
N LEU A 197 -6.06 -3.49 2.15
CA LEU A 197 -6.10 -4.95 2.23
C LEU A 197 -7.22 -5.40 3.18
N PRO A 198 -8.50 -5.33 2.73
CA PRO A 198 -9.63 -5.60 3.60
C PRO A 198 -9.70 -7.08 3.98
N THR A 199 -9.89 -7.35 5.27
CA THR A 199 -10.14 -8.70 5.78
C THR A 199 -11.16 -8.69 6.92
N THR A 200 -11.84 -9.82 7.12
CA THR A 200 -12.73 -10.07 8.26
C THR A 200 -12.12 -11.00 9.29
N TYR A 201 -10.90 -11.51 9.06
CA TYR A 201 -10.30 -12.59 9.85
C TYR A 201 -9.24 -12.12 10.87
N GLY A 202 -9.17 -10.83 11.17
CA GLY A 202 -8.18 -10.27 12.10
C GLY A 202 -6.72 -10.40 11.62
N VAL A 203 -6.53 -10.59 10.31
CA VAL A 203 -5.20 -10.72 9.67
C VAL A 203 -4.77 -9.37 9.11
N LEU A 204 -3.72 -8.79 9.66
CA LEU A 204 -3.09 -7.62 9.03
C LEU A 204 -1.96 -8.09 8.11
N VAL A 205 -1.97 -7.58 6.88
CA VAL A 205 -0.89 -7.81 5.92
C VAL A 205 -0.03 -6.56 5.87
N GLY A 206 1.29 -6.73 5.86
CA GLY A 206 2.28 -5.66 5.72
C GLY A 206 3.35 -6.01 4.68
N TYR A 207 4.07 -5.00 4.21
CA TYR A 207 5.19 -5.11 3.29
C TYR A 207 6.18 -3.98 3.52
N GLY A 208 7.43 -4.16 3.10
CA GLY A 208 8.46 -3.12 3.17
C GLY A 208 8.26 -2.00 2.15
N PRO A 209 8.97 -0.86 2.28
CA PRO A 209 9.00 0.18 1.27
C PRO A 209 9.54 -0.31 -0.08
N VAL A 210 9.18 0.40 -1.15
CA VAL A 210 9.65 0.11 -2.52
C VAL A 210 10.86 0.95 -2.95
N VAL A 211 11.24 1.94 -2.13
CA VAL A 211 12.44 2.78 -2.32
C VAL A 211 13.15 2.98 -0.97
N PRO A 212 14.47 3.21 -0.94
CA PRO A 212 15.24 3.27 0.31
C PRO A 212 14.79 4.36 1.29
N ASP A 213 14.32 5.51 0.77
CA ASP A 213 13.88 6.69 1.53
C ASP A 213 12.35 6.83 1.59
N GLY A 214 11.64 5.69 1.60
CA GLY A 214 10.19 5.63 1.52
C GLY A 214 9.52 4.83 2.63
N TYR A 215 8.19 4.80 2.55
CA TYR A 215 7.32 4.03 3.43
C TYR A 215 6.49 3.00 2.66
N GLY A 216 6.30 1.83 3.27
CA GLY A 216 5.19 0.94 2.95
C GLY A 216 4.04 1.19 3.94
N CYS A 217 2.81 1.35 3.46
CA CYS A 217 1.65 1.53 4.32
C CYS A 217 0.43 0.76 3.81
N SER A 218 0.17 -0.40 4.40
CA SER A 218 -1.07 -1.13 4.18
C SER A 218 -2.08 -0.84 5.28
N TYR A 219 -3.37 -0.93 4.95
CA TYR A 219 -4.43 -0.68 5.91
C TYR A 219 -5.67 -1.56 5.69
N ASN A 220 -6.34 -1.88 6.78
CA ASN A 220 -7.60 -2.61 6.81
C ASN A 220 -8.67 -1.80 7.58
N PRO A 221 -9.60 -1.13 6.88
CA PRO A 221 -10.69 -0.41 7.53
C PRO A 221 -11.75 -1.39 8.07
N CYS A 222 -11.83 -1.49 9.39
CA CYS A 222 -12.85 -2.24 10.10
C CYS A 222 -14.05 -1.34 10.42
N ALA A 223 -15.08 -1.88 11.08
CA ALA A 223 -16.31 -1.12 11.36
C ALA A 223 -16.04 0.09 12.28
N ASP A 224 -15.31 -0.14 13.36
CA ASP A 224 -15.08 0.74 14.51
C ASP A 224 -13.60 1.11 14.72
N HIS A 225 -12.69 0.52 13.94
CA HIS A 225 -11.27 0.79 13.97
C HIS A 225 -10.65 0.71 12.57
N ILE A 226 -9.39 1.13 12.45
CA ILE A 226 -8.58 0.96 11.25
C ILE A 226 -7.23 0.37 11.66
N ASP A 227 -6.88 -0.77 11.09
CA ASP A 227 -5.56 -1.37 11.28
C ASP A 227 -4.59 -0.88 10.20
N PHE A 228 -3.39 -0.47 10.61
CA PHE A 228 -2.32 0.00 9.74
C PHE A 228 -1.06 -0.83 9.97
N CYS A 229 -0.35 -1.15 8.89
CA CYS A 229 1.01 -1.64 8.93
C CYS A 229 1.89 -0.63 8.21
N VAL A 230 2.75 0.06 8.96
CA VAL A 230 3.69 1.06 8.45
C VAL A 230 5.09 0.47 8.48
N SER A 231 5.83 0.60 7.40
CA SER A 231 7.22 0.15 7.31
C SER A 231 8.11 1.23 6.70
N SER A 232 9.39 1.22 7.08
CA SER A 232 10.47 2.05 6.56
C SER A 232 11.79 1.27 6.68
N PHE A 233 12.91 1.92 6.38
CA PHE A 233 14.24 1.33 6.62
C PHE A 233 15.01 2.15 7.65
N PHE A 234 15.64 1.48 8.63
CA PHE A 234 16.51 2.12 9.63
C PHE A 234 17.73 2.80 9.01
N SER A 235 18.17 2.35 7.84
CA SER A 235 19.25 2.97 7.08
C SER A 235 18.89 4.33 6.46
N SER A 236 17.62 4.71 6.44
CA SER A 236 17.17 6.02 5.98
C SER A 236 16.98 6.97 7.17
N GLU A 237 17.82 8.01 7.22
CA GLU A 237 17.74 9.07 8.25
C GLU A 237 16.47 9.92 8.12
N GLU A 238 15.80 9.86 6.98
CA GLU A 238 14.58 10.62 6.68
C GLU A 238 13.32 9.91 7.17
N THR A 239 13.36 8.61 7.52
CA THR A 239 12.13 7.82 7.75
C THR A 239 12.13 7.10 9.09
N SER A 240 11.00 7.12 9.79
CA SER A 240 10.73 6.28 10.97
C SER A 240 9.26 5.84 10.98
N SER A 241 9.03 4.53 11.13
CA SER A 241 7.70 3.91 11.02
C SER A 241 6.82 4.25 12.21
N ASP A 242 7.38 4.24 13.42
CA ASP A 242 6.69 4.60 14.65
C ASP A 242 6.29 6.07 14.64
N PHE A 243 7.19 6.99 14.28
CA PHE A 243 6.88 8.42 14.20
C PHE A 243 5.80 8.71 13.15
N PHE A 244 5.89 8.06 11.99
CA PHE A 244 4.88 8.20 10.94
C PHE A 244 3.51 7.66 11.40
N ALA A 245 3.47 6.51 12.08
CA ALA A 245 2.23 5.92 12.58
C ALA A 245 1.54 6.79 13.65
N HIS A 246 2.30 7.35 14.60
CA HIS A 246 1.73 8.28 15.59
C HIS A 246 1.28 9.60 14.95
N SER A 247 2.02 10.09 13.94
CA SER A 247 1.62 11.25 13.15
C SER A 247 0.35 10.99 12.34
N LEU A 248 0.15 9.74 11.89
CA LEU A 248 -1.06 9.28 11.20
C LEU A 248 -2.26 9.27 12.15
N GLU A 249 -2.10 8.75 13.37
CA GLU A 249 -3.14 8.84 14.41
C GLU A 249 -3.56 10.29 14.66
N GLY A 250 -2.60 11.21 14.84
CA GLY A 250 -2.88 12.63 15.00
C GLY A 250 -3.55 13.28 13.78
N SER A 251 -3.28 12.79 12.57
CA SER A 251 -3.95 13.25 11.35
C SER A 251 -5.38 12.74 11.23
N LEU A 252 -5.61 11.47 11.54
CA LEU A 252 -6.95 10.88 11.60
C LEU A 252 -7.82 11.56 12.68
N LEU A 253 -7.25 11.86 13.85
CA LEU A 253 -7.93 12.60 14.91
C LEU A 253 -8.35 14.00 14.43
N HIS A 254 -7.41 14.78 13.88
CA HIS A 254 -7.70 16.13 13.38
C HIS A 254 -8.76 16.10 12.26
N MET A 255 -8.70 15.12 11.36
CA MET A 255 -9.72 14.95 10.32
C MET A 255 -11.09 14.49 10.84
N GLY A 256 -11.16 13.87 12.03
CA GLY A 256 -12.43 13.48 12.64
C GLY A 256 -13.14 14.64 13.34
N GLU A 257 -12.43 15.73 13.62
CA GLU A 257 -12.96 16.95 14.26
C GLU A 257 -13.52 17.96 13.24
N ILE A 258 -13.03 17.92 11.99
CA ILE A 258 -13.41 18.79 10.86
C ILE A 258 -14.57 18.16 10.07
#